data_AF-A0A6F9CDT4-F1
#
_entry.id   AF-A0A6F9CDT4-F1
#
_cell.length_a   1.000
_cell.length_b   1.000
_cell.length_c   1.000
_cell.angle_alpha   90.00
_cell.angle_beta   90.00
_cell.angle_gamma   90.00
#
_symmetry.space_group_name_H-M   'P 1'
#
loop_
_entity.id
_entity.type
_entity.pdbx_description
1 polymer ?
#
loop_
_entity_poly.entity_id
_entity_poly.type
_entity_poly.pdbx_seq_one_letter_code
_entity_poly.pdbx_strand_id
1 'polypeptide(L)' 'TSVKEGLLLKQTSSFQRWKKRYFKLRGRTLYYAKDAKSLIFDEVDLSDASVAESSTKNVNNSFT' A
#
# COMPACT_ATOMS: atom_id res chain seq x y z
N THR A 1 -2.72 11.26 -14.08
CA THR A 1 -2.41 9.88 -14.51
C THR A 1 -1.65 9.17 -13.40
N SER A 2 -1.95 7.91 -13.09
CA SER A 2 -1.21 7.12 -12.08
C SER A 2 0.20 6.80 -12.59
N VAL A 3 1.23 6.86 -11.73
CA VAL A 3 2.60 6.48 -12.10
C VAL A 3 2.76 4.96 -12.08
N LYS A 4 2.14 4.30 -11.09
CA LYS A 4 2.10 2.84 -10.97
C LYS A 4 0.86 2.43 -10.19
N GLU A 5 0.32 1.25 -10.51
CA GLU A 5 -0.81 0.67 -9.80
C GLU A 5 -0.78 -0.85 -9.85
N GLY A 6 -1.43 -1.51 -8.89
CA GLY A 6 -1.39 -2.96 -8.78
C GLY A 6 -1.88 -3.49 -7.44
N LEU A 7 -1.96 -4.82 -7.34
CA LEU A 7 -2.36 -5.50 -6.11
C LEU A 7 -1.11 -5.77 -5.25
N LEU A 8 -1.15 -5.32 -3.99
CA LEU A 8 -0.14 -5.63 -2.98
C LEU A 8 -0.82 -6.14 -1.71
N LEU A 9 -0.04 -6.74 -0.82
CA LEU A 9 -0.48 -7.05 0.54
C LEU A 9 -0.18 -5.85 1.44
N LYS A 10 -1.19 -5.39 2.18
CA LYS A 10 -1.07 -4.36 3.21
C LYS A 10 -1.24 -5.00 4.57
N GLN A 11 -0.33 -4.73 5.50
CA GLN A 11 -0.54 -5.09 6.89
C GLN A 11 -1.56 -4.14 7.53
N THR A 12 -2.55 -4.69 8.23
CA THR A 12 -3.54 -3.91 8.97
C THR A 12 -3.02 -3.64 10.38
N SER A 13 -3.24 -2.41 10.87
CA SER A 13 -2.93 -2.03 12.25
C SER A 13 -3.65 -2.94 13.26
N SER A 14 -4.90 -3.31 12.96
CA SER A 14 -5.66 -4.29 13.73
C SER A 14 -5.20 -5.72 13.44
N PHE A 15 -4.87 -6.46 14.49
CA PHE A 15 -4.51 -7.88 14.48
C PHE A 15 -3.31 -8.27 13.59
N GLN A 16 -2.51 -7.31 13.08
CA GLN A 16 -1.30 -7.56 12.29
C GLN A 16 -1.54 -8.48 11.07
N ARG A 17 -2.73 -8.43 10.48
CA ARG A 17 -3.12 -9.29 9.36
C ARG A 17 -2.72 -8.67 8.02
N TRP A 18 -2.33 -9.51 7.07
CA TRP A 18 -2.11 -9.10 5.69
C TRP A 18 -3.41 -9.15 4.90
N LYS A 19 -3.74 -8.07 4.20
CA LYS A 19 -4.89 -8.02 3.29
C LYS A 19 -4.44 -7.58 1.91
N LYS A 20 -4.94 -8.28 0.88
CA LYS A 20 -4.79 -7.85 -0.51
C LYS A 20 -5.57 -6.55 -0.73
N ARG A 21 -4.90 -5.55 -1.27
CA ARG A 21 -5.44 -4.22 -1.58
C ARG A 21 -4.92 -3.79 -2.93
N TYR A 22 -5.72 -3.00 -3.62
CA TYR A 22 -5.31 -2.37 -4.86
C TYR A 22 -4.78 -0.99 -4.56
N PHE A 23 -3.56 -0.73 -5.04
CA PHE A 23 -2.82 0.51 -4.80
C PHE A 23 -2.70 1.32 -6.09
N LYS A 24 -2.77 2.63 -5.98
CA LYS A 24 -2.44 3.59 -7.05
C LYS A 24 -1.53 4.67 -6.49
N LEU A 25 -0.40 4.89 -7.15
CA LEU A 25 0.50 6.01 -6.84
C LEU A 25 0.23 7.17 -7.80
N ARG A 26 -0.11 8.34 -7.25
CA ARG A 26 -0.32 9.58 -8.02
C ARG A 26 0.43 10.73 -7.35
N GLY A 27 1.44 11.27 -8.03
CA GLY A 27 2.33 12.27 -7.42
C GLY A 27 2.99 11.72 -6.16
N ARG A 28 2.83 12.43 -5.03
CA ARG A 28 3.33 12.06 -3.70
C ARG A 28 2.26 11.40 -2.81
N THR A 29 1.13 10.99 -3.38
CA THR A 29 0.03 10.40 -2.62
C THR A 29 -0.19 8.95 -3.06
N LEU A 30 -0.21 8.05 -2.08
CA LEU A 30 -0.54 6.65 -2.28
C LEU A 30 -2.01 6.41 -1.91
N TYR A 31 -2.77 5.91 -2.87
CA TYR A 31 -4.16 5.55 -2.70
C TYR A 31 -4.28 4.04 -2.58
N TYR A 32 -5.14 3.54 -1.69
CA TYR A 32 -5.48 2.12 -1.67
C TYR A 32 -6.95 1.84 -1.39
N ALA A 33 -7.46 0.75 -1.95
CA ALA A 33 -8.84 0.31 -1.76
C ALA A 33 -8.96 -1.22 -1.79
N LYS A 34 -10.18 -1.73 -1.60
CA LYS A 34 -10.47 -3.16 -1.65
C LYS A 34 -10.09 -3.75 -3.02
N ASP A 35 -10.44 -3.06 -4.10
CA ASP A 35 -10.20 -3.48 -5.47
C ASP A 35 -10.10 -2.26 -6.42
N ALA A 36 -9.85 -2.52 -7.71
CA ALA A 36 -9.65 -1.47 -8.70
C ALA A 36 -10.92 -0.69 -9.08
N LYS A 37 -12.10 -1.29 -8.85
CA LYS A 37 -13.42 -0.70 -9.17
C LYS A 37 -14.01 0.06 -7.98
N SER A 38 -13.35 0.01 -6.82
CA SER A 38 -13.78 0.70 -5.62
C SER A 38 -13.90 2.20 -5.91
N LEU A 39 -14.99 2.81 -5.43
CA LEU A 39 -15.24 4.25 -5.60
C LEU A 39 -14.48 5.09 -4.59
N ILE A 40 -14.25 4.52 -3.40
CA ILE A 40 -13.61 5.19 -2.27
C ILE A 40 -12.23 4.56 -2.06
N PHE A 41 -11.22 5.42 -2.00
CA PHE A 41 -9.84 5.06 -1.69
C PHE A 41 -9.44 5.74 -0.38
N ASP A 42 -8.71 5.00 0.45
CA ASP A 42 -7.93 5.62 1.52
C ASP A 42 -6.68 6.26 0.91
N GLU A 43 -6.20 7.33 1.55
CA GLU A 43 -5.07 8.12 1.09
C GLU A 43 -3.94 8.13 2.11
N VAL A 44 -2.71 8.10 1.63
CA VAL A 44 -1.49 8.25 2.43
C VAL A 44 -0.60 9.27 1.74
N ASP A 45 -0.32 10.38 2.43
CA ASP A 45 0.68 11.35 1.99
C ASP A 45 2.10 10.78 2.22
N LEU A 46 2.92 10.82 1.18
CA LEU A 46 4.30 10.33 1.20
C LEU A 46 5.33 11.46 1.24
N SER A 47 4.92 12.71 1.46
CA SER A 47 5.82 13.87 1.41
C SER A 47 7.04 13.74 2.34
N ASP A 48 6.83 13.20 3.55
CA ASP A 48 7.87 12.95 4.54
C ASP A 48 8.13 11.45 4.78
N ALA A 49 7.65 10.59 3.87
CA ALA A 49 7.83 9.15 4.00
C ALA A 49 9.20 8.69 3.47
N SER A 50 9.86 7.83 4.23
CA SER A 50 11.01 7.04 3.77
C SER A 50 10.62 5.58 3.62
N VAL A 51 11.31 4.85 2.75
CA VAL A 51 11.09 3.41 2.55
C VAL A 51 12.32 2.64 3.00
N ALA A 52 12.10 1.58 3.77
CA ALA A 52 13.12 0.60 4.12
C ALA A 52 12.65 -0.81 3.74
N GLU A 53 13.52 -1.57 3.08
CA GLU A 53 13.27 -3.00 2.87
C GLU A 53 13.26 -3.72 4.22
N SER A 54 12.26 -4.57 4.44
CA SER A 54 12.13 -5.33 5.68
C SER A 54 11.92 -6.79 5.34
N SER A 55 12.59 -7.70 6.05
CA SER A 55 12.20 -9.11 6.05
C SER A 55 11.43 -9.38 7.35
N THR A 56 10.26 -8.74 7.49
CA THR A 56 9.43 -8.99 8.66
C THR A 56 8.83 -10.39 8.53
N LYS A 57 9.38 -11.35 9.29
CA LYS A 57 8.78 -12.67 9.54
C LYS A 57 8.45 -13.45 8.25
N ASN A 58 9.46 -13.74 7.43
CA ASN A 58 9.38 -14.59 6.23
C ASN A 58 8.45 -14.08 5.10
N VAL A 59 8.00 -12.81 5.13
CA VAL A 59 7.27 -12.21 4.01
C VAL A 59 8.28 -11.60 3.04
N ASN A 60 8.66 -12.38 2.04
CA ASN A 60 9.54 -11.94 0.95
C ASN A 60 8.96 -10.71 0.25
N ASN A 61 9.82 -9.79 -0.19
CA ASN A 61 9.45 -8.56 -0.90
C ASN A 61 8.59 -7.59 -0.06
N SER A 62 8.86 -7.44 1.23
CA SER A 62 8.18 -6.47 2.10
C SER A 62 9.04 -5.23 2.40
N PHE A 63 8.36 -4.11 2.68
CA PHE A 63 8.98 -2.83 3.00
C PHE A 63 8.14 -2.11 4.07
N THR A 64 8.75 -1.19 4.82
CA THR A 64 8.09 -0.29 5.77
C THR A 64 8.45 1.14 5.44
#